data_AF-A0A2E5SUV1-F1
#
_entry.id   AF-A0A2E5SUV1-F1
#
_cell.length_a   1.000
_cell.length_b   1.000
_cell.length_c   1.000
_cell.angle_alpha   90.00
_cell.angle_beta   90.00
_cell.angle_gamma   90.00
#
_symmetry.space_group_name_H-M   'P 1'
#
loop_
_entity.id
_entity.type
_entity.pdbx_description
1 polymer ?
#
loop_
_entity_poly.entity_id
_entity_poly.type
_entity_poly.pdbx_seq_one_letter_code
_entity_poly.pdbx_strand_id
1 'polypeptide(L)'
;MRLIVTTLTYLISCSLCAQLVNVTFQVDMNQFDEPFNYQNVYLNSSFDGWCGSCRQMYNMNNDNIWSVIIPLSEGTYEYKFSLDGWTDQEWFASGDICTTTIDGFVNRTVTVLDEDIVLPIVCYSNCTSCINIVYGCTYESATNYNEFATVDDMTCEFENVNMSECSSDLNNDGVVSTADLLLFLVTFSQLCE
;
A
#
# COMPACT_ATOMS: atom_id res chain seq x y z
N MET A 1 42.98 52.49 38.44
CA MET A 1 41.95 52.27 37.42
C MET A 1 41.61 50.78 37.40
N ARG A 2 40.62 50.37 38.21
CA ARG A 2 40.20 48.97 38.34
C ARG A 2 39.21 48.70 37.20
N LEU A 3 39.62 47.94 36.19
CA LEU A 3 38.68 47.45 35.17
C LEU A 3 37.84 46.32 35.80
N ILE A 4 36.57 46.60 36.00
CA ILE A 4 35.55 45.61 36.32
C ILE A 4 35.10 45.04 34.96
N VAL A 5 35.55 43.84 34.62
CA VAL A 5 35.02 43.09 33.47
C VAL A 5 33.72 42.44 33.95
N THR A 6 32.61 43.14 33.78
CA THR A 6 31.27 42.54 33.87
C THR A 6 31.08 41.61 32.69
N THR A 7 31.29 40.31 32.91
CA THR A 7 30.87 39.26 31.99
C THR A 7 29.35 39.31 31.88
N LEU A 8 28.86 39.95 30.81
CA LEU A 8 27.47 39.90 30.41
C LEU A 8 27.18 38.46 29.97
N THR A 9 26.69 37.63 30.89
CA THR A 9 26.11 36.33 30.56
C THR A 9 24.89 36.60 29.69
N TYR A 10 25.08 36.41 28.38
CA TYR A 10 24.03 36.41 27.39
C TYR A 10 23.08 35.27 27.77
N LEU A 11 21.95 35.60 28.40
CA LEU A 11 20.85 34.67 28.58
C LEU A 11 20.40 34.27 27.18
N ILE A 12 20.87 33.11 26.72
CA ILE A 12 20.32 32.39 25.58
C ILE A 12 18.87 32.07 25.96
N SER A 13 17.98 32.99 25.61
CA SER A 13 16.54 32.81 25.65
C SER A 13 16.09 32.66 24.21
N CYS A 14 16.32 31.47 23.65
CA CYS A 14 15.41 30.92 22.67
C CYS A 14 14.91 29.60 23.27
N SER A 15 13.88 29.73 24.09
CA SER A 15 13.11 28.61 24.62
C SER A 15 12.40 27.94 23.44
N LEU A 16 12.66 26.65 23.21
CA LEU A 16 11.81 25.74 22.40
C LEU A 16 11.21 26.35 21.13
N CYS A 17 12.02 26.78 20.17
CA CYS A 17 11.49 27.01 18.83
C CYS A 17 11.07 25.64 18.27
N ALA A 18 9.81 25.49 17.83
CA ALA A 18 9.36 24.25 17.20
C ALA A 18 10.27 23.95 16.00
N GLN A 19 11.07 22.89 16.09
CA GLN A 19 11.95 22.48 15.02
C GLN A 19 11.08 21.91 13.90
N LEU A 20 11.25 22.42 12.68
CA LEU A 20 10.61 21.86 11.50
C LEU A 20 11.53 20.80 10.89
N VAL A 21 10.96 19.66 10.55
CA VAL A 21 11.61 18.56 9.84
C VAL A 21 10.85 18.27 8.54
N ASN A 22 11.56 17.75 7.55
CA ASN A 22 10.95 17.39 6.27
C ASN A 22 10.22 16.05 6.38
N VAL A 23 8.94 16.05 6.05
CA VAL A 23 8.12 14.84 5.99
C VAL A 23 7.75 14.60 4.53
N THR A 24 8.23 13.50 3.97
CA THR A 24 7.88 13.08 2.60
C THR A 24 6.65 12.18 2.63
N PHE A 25 5.55 12.65 2.07
CA PHE A 25 4.32 11.88 1.86
C PHE A 25 4.32 11.28 0.45
N GLN A 26 3.91 10.03 0.32
CA GLN A 26 3.94 9.30 -0.95
C GLN A 26 2.72 8.39 -1.08
N VAL A 27 2.15 8.31 -2.29
CA VAL A 27 1.03 7.41 -2.60
C VAL A 27 1.19 6.81 -3.99
N ASP A 28 0.94 5.53 -4.10
CA ASP A 28 0.94 4.76 -5.34
C ASP A 28 -0.49 4.69 -5.89
N MET A 29 -0.66 5.17 -7.12
CA MET A 29 -1.94 5.22 -7.82
C MET A 29 -2.07 4.15 -8.91
N ASN A 30 -1.10 3.23 -9.06
CA ASN A 30 -1.09 2.24 -10.14
C ASN A 30 -2.26 1.25 -10.12
N GLN A 31 -2.93 1.07 -8.98
CA GLN A 31 -4.11 0.21 -8.84
C GLN A 31 -5.42 1.00 -8.69
N PHE A 32 -5.40 2.30 -8.96
CA PHE A 32 -6.63 3.07 -9.01
C PHE A 32 -7.41 2.67 -10.27
N ASP A 33 -8.48 1.89 -10.08
CA ASP A 33 -9.31 1.30 -11.14
C ASP A 33 -10.77 1.72 -11.00
N GLU A 34 -11.01 3.02 -10.94
CA GLU A 34 -12.35 3.61 -10.84
C GLU A 34 -12.73 4.32 -12.16
N PRO A 35 -14.03 4.50 -12.46
CA PRO A 35 -14.47 5.11 -13.73
C PRO A 35 -14.16 6.62 -13.81
N PHE A 36 -13.58 7.18 -12.75
CA PHE A 36 -13.21 8.57 -12.65
C PHE A 36 -11.79 8.79 -13.16
N ASN A 37 -11.60 9.78 -14.03
CA ASN A 37 -10.26 10.22 -14.42
C ASN A 37 -9.90 11.47 -13.63
N TYR A 38 -8.75 11.45 -12.96
CA TYR A 38 -8.23 12.58 -12.18
C TYR A 38 -7.05 13.24 -12.88
N GLN A 39 -6.82 14.53 -12.63
CA GLN A 39 -5.66 15.24 -13.16
C GLN A 39 -4.56 15.40 -12.12
N ASN A 40 -4.92 15.61 -10.86
CA ASN A 40 -3.97 15.92 -9.79
C ASN A 40 -4.30 15.17 -8.50
N VAL A 41 -3.26 14.78 -7.78
CA VAL A 41 -3.32 14.22 -6.43
C VAL A 41 -2.93 15.29 -5.42
N TYR A 42 -3.68 15.38 -4.32
CA TYR A 42 -3.44 16.34 -3.25
C TYR A 42 -3.33 15.66 -1.90
N LEU A 43 -2.40 16.12 -1.08
CA LEU A 43 -2.34 15.85 0.35
C LEU A 43 -3.28 16.80 1.08
N ASN A 44 -4.11 16.29 1.96
CA ASN A 44 -4.94 17.09 2.86
C ASN A 44 -4.70 16.66 4.29
N SER A 45 -4.59 17.61 5.21
CA SER A 45 -4.24 17.29 6.58
C SER A 45 -4.84 18.24 7.61
N SER A 46 -4.82 17.81 8.88
CA SER A 46 -5.16 18.65 10.01
C SER A 46 -4.24 19.88 10.15
N PHE A 47 -2.98 19.83 9.69
CA PHE A 47 -2.04 20.96 9.80
C PHE A 47 -2.36 22.15 8.88
N ASP A 48 -3.13 21.94 7.80
CA ASP A 48 -3.54 23.00 6.87
C ASP A 48 -5.06 23.14 6.75
N GLY A 49 -5.79 22.55 7.70
CA GLY A 49 -7.24 22.69 7.80
C GLY A 49 -7.99 22.04 6.64
N TRP A 50 -7.48 20.93 6.09
CA TRP A 50 -8.17 20.14 5.05
C TRP A 50 -8.51 20.96 3.79
N CYS A 51 -7.57 21.79 3.34
CA CYS A 51 -7.89 22.88 2.40
C CYS A 51 -8.26 22.45 0.96
N GLY A 52 -8.12 21.18 0.61
CA GLY A 52 -8.44 20.58 -0.68
C GLY A 52 -7.29 20.58 -1.66
N SER A 53 -6.86 21.76 -2.10
CA SER A 53 -5.96 21.92 -3.24
C SER A 53 -4.63 22.61 -2.95
N CYS A 54 -4.30 22.92 -1.69
CA CYS A 54 -3.08 23.68 -1.38
C CYS A 54 -1.80 22.85 -1.43
N ARG A 55 -1.88 21.52 -1.24
CA ARG A 55 -0.71 20.63 -1.24
C ARG A 55 -0.80 19.64 -2.38
N GLN A 56 -0.59 20.15 -3.58
CA GLN A 56 -0.46 19.30 -4.76
C GLN A 56 0.77 18.38 -4.62
N MET A 57 0.59 17.11 -4.97
CA MET A 57 1.66 16.13 -5.07
C MET A 57 2.15 16.02 -6.52
N TYR A 58 3.35 15.50 -6.70
CA TYR A 58 4.00 15.40 -8.01
C TYR A 58 4.50 13.99 -8.30
N ASN A 59 4.30 13.54 -9.53
CA ASN A 59 4.82 12.30 -10.10
C ASN A 59 5.98 12.66 -11.05
N MET A 60 7.19 12.79 -10.49
CA MET A 60 8.33 13.39 -11.21
C MET A 60 9.04 12.42 -12.17
N ASN A 61 8.91 11.12 -11.94
CA ASN A 61 9.55 10.04 -12.71
C ASN A 61 8.56 9.27 -13.60
N ASN A 62 7.29 9.68 -13.63
CA ASN A 62 6.22 9.09 -14.43
C ASN A 62 5.96 7.59 -14.13
N ASP A 63 6.13 7.16 -12.88
CA ASP A 63 5.80 5.80 -12.43
C ASP A 63 4.44 5.70 -11.73
N ASN A 64 3.70 6.82 -11.67
CA ASN A 64 2.40 6.97 -11.01
C ASN A 64 2.46 6.85 -9.48
N ILE A 65 3.65 7.06 -8.90
CA ILE A 65 3.86 7.31 -7.49
C ILE A 65 3.98 8.82 -7.28
N TRP A 66 3.04 9.37 -6.51
CA TRP A 66 2.92 10.79 -6.26
C TRP A 66 3.57 11.13 -4.93
N SER A 67 4.35 12.22 -4.87
CA SER A 67 5.07 12.63 -3.67
C SER A 67 4.98 14.13 -3.39
N VAL A 68 5.05 14.50 -2.10
CA VAL A 68 5.23 15.89 -1.65
C VAL A 68 6.03 15.92 -0.35
N ILE A 69 6.83 16.96 -0.17
CA ILE A 69 7.62 17.19 1.05
C ILE A 69 7.00 18.36 1.82
N ILE A 70 6.64 18.14 3.08
CA ILE A 70 6.06 19.16 3.96
C ILE A 70 6.97 19.36 5.18
N PRO A 71 7.40 20.60 5.47
CA PRO A 71 8.09 20.91 6.72
C PRO A 71 7.07 20.95 7.86
N LEU A 72 7.19 20.03 8.84
CA LEU A 72 6.29 19.91 9.99
C LEU A 72 7.07 19.94 11.29
N SER A 73 6.44 20.45 12.35
CA SER A 73 6.97 20.32 13.71
C SER A 73 6.64 18.95 14.29
N GLU A 74 7.28 18.60 15.41
CA GLU A 74 6.87 17.45 16.22
C GLU A 74 5.37 17.50 16.52
N GLY A 75 4.69 16.36 16.34
CA GLY A 75 3.25 16.29 16.50
C GLY A 75 2.65 15.04 15.90
N THR A 76 1.35 14.85 16.14
CA THR A 76 0.56 13.84 15.45
C THR A 76 -0.45 14.53 14.54
N TYR A 77 -0.46 14.14 13.27
CA TYR A 77 -1.28 14.74 12.24
C TYR A 77 -2.15 13.69 11.58
N GLU A 78 -3.39 14.07 11.28
CA GLU A 78 -4.25 13.30 10.40
C GLU A 78 -4.05 13.76 8.96
N TYR A 79 -4.11 12.85 8.01
CA TYR A 79 -4.04 13.20 6.60
C TYR A 79 -4.84 12.25 5.72
N LYS A 80 -5.06 12.69 4.48
CA LYS A 80 -5.74 11.93 3.43
C LYS A 80 -5.22 12.35 2.06
N PHE A 81 -5.20 11.41 1.12
CA PHE A 81 -5.01 11.72 -0.29
C PHE A 81 -6.36 11.99 -0.98
N SER A 82 -6.42 13.03 -1.80
CA SER A 82 -7.62 13.36 -2.57
C SER A 82 -7.28 13.60 -4.04
N LEU A 83 -8.29 13.44 -4.89
CA LEU A 83 -8.18 13.63 -6.33
C LEU A 83 -8.92 14.90 -6.72
N ASP A 84 -8.25 15.76 -7.49
CA ASP A 84 -8.80 17.03 -8.00
C ASP A 84 -9.50 17.87 -6.91
N GLY A 85 -8.85 18.01 -5.75
CA GLY A 85 -9.26 18.89 -4.67
C GLY A 85 -10.63 18.56 -4.07
N TRP A 86 -10.78 17.35 -3.53
CA TRP A 86 -12.03 16.78 -2.99
C TRP A 86 -13.09 16.35 -4.00
N THR A 87 -12.76 16.31 -5.30
CA THR A 87 -13.66 15.69 -6.29
C THR A 87 -13.81 14.19 -5.99
N ASP A 88 -12.72 13.54 -5.59
CA ASP A 88 -12.73 12.23 -4.95
C ASP A 88 -11.70 12.15 -3.81
N GLN A 89 -11.82 11.16 -2.94
CA GLN A 89 -11.00 11.01 -1.74
C GLN A 89 -10.87 9.56 -1.31
N GLU A 90 -9.85 9.28 -0.49
CA GLU A 90 -9.74 7.97 0.13
C GLU A 90 -10.90 7.68 1.10
N TRP A 91 -11.34 6.42 1.08
CA TRP A 91 -12.34 5.88 1.98
C TRP A 91 -11.76 4.68 2.72
N PHE A 92 -11.83 4.73 4.05
CA PHE A 92 -11.32 3.69 4.94
C PHE A 92 -12.44 3.16 5.83
N ALA A 93 -12.33 1.89 6.21
CA ALA A 93 -13.14 1.34 7.28
C ALA A 93 -12.53 1.74 8.63
N SER A 94 -13.37 1.97 9.64
CA SER A 94 -12.85 2.23 10.99
C SER A 94 -12.10 1.00 11.51
N GLY A 95 -10.87 1.22 11.99
CA GLY A 95 -10.02 0.16 12.55
C GLY A 95 -8.91 -0.33 11.62
N ASP A 96 -8.80 0.22 10.41
CA ASP A 96 -7.67 -0.07 9.52
C ASP A 96 -6.34 0.37 10.16
N ILE A 97 -5.28 -0.43 10.00
CA ILE A 97 -4.02 -0.35 10.77
C ILE A 97 -3.28 1.00 10.66
N CYS A 98 -3.49 1.75 9.59
CA CYS A 98 -2.86 3.05 9.35
C CYS A 98 -3.77 4.24 9.65
N THR A 99 -4.96 4.00 10.21
CA THR A 99 -6.00 5.02 10.38
C THR A 99 -6.37 5.27 11.83
N THR A 100 -6.88 6.47 12.08
CA THR A 100 -7.56 6.82 13.33
C THR A 100 -8.96 7.32 13.01
N THR A 101 -9.92 7.07 13.91
CA THR A 101 -11.26 7.65 13.82
C THR A 101 -11.37 8.85 14.76
N ILE A 102 -11.46 10.06 14.21
CA ILE A 102 -11.61 11.31 14.97
C ILE A 102 -12.82 12.06 14.41
N ASP A 103 -13.71 12.51 15.29
CA ASP A 103 -14.94 13.26 14.93
C ASP A 103 -15.82 12.59 13.85
N GLY A 104 -15.77 11.26 13.78
CA GLY A 104 -16.53 10.46 12.81
C GLY A 104 -15.86 10.29 11.45
N PHE A 105 -14.66 10.83 11.25
CA PHE A 105 -13.85 10.65 10.05
C PHE A 105 -12.75 9.65 10.28
N VAL A 106 -12.55 8.75 9.31
CA VAL A 106 -11.45 7.79 9.29
C VAL A 106 -10.37 8.32 8.36
N ASN A 107 -9.25 8.75 8.93
CA ASN A 107 -8.12 9.34 8.21
C ASN A 107 -6.83 8.60 8.56
N ARG A 108 -5.81 8.74 7.71
CA ARG A 108 -4.48 8.25 8.02
C ARG A 108 -3.86 9.08 9.14
N THR A 109 -2.94 8.51 9.91
CA THR A 109 -2.27 9.21 11.00
C THR A 109 -0.75 9.08 10.90
N VAL A 110 -0.04 10.17 11.14
CA VAL A 110 1.42 10.21 11.20
C VAL A 110 1.87 10.90 12.47
N THR A 111 2.90 10.34 13.12
CA THR A 111 3.61 10.99 14.24
C THR A 111 4.97 11.43 13.75
N VAL A 112 5.23 12.73 13.86
CA VAL A 112 6.46 13.41 13.47
C VAL A 112 7.29 13.66 14.72
N LEU A 113 8.57 13.31 14.67
CA LEU A 113 9.56 13.53 15.73
C LEU A 113 10.56 14.63 15.29
N ASP A 114 11.80 14.57 15.76
CA ASP A 114 12.84 15.60 15.60
C ASP A 114 13.80 15.36 14.42
N GLU A 115 13.48 14.41 13.54
CA GLU A 115 14.25 14.12 12.31
C GLU A 115 13.39 14.06 11.05
N ASP A 116 14.03 14.29 9.90
CA ASP A 116 13.41 14.14 8.58
C ASP A 116 12.94 12.69 8.38
N ILE A 117 11.73 12.51 7.88
CA ILE A 117 11.12 11.20 7.66
C ILE A 117 10.58 11.07 6.24
N VAL A 118 10.86 9.92 5.62
CA VAL A 118 10.23 9.48 4.38
C VAL A 118 9.20 8.42 4.73
N LEU A 119 7.92 8.75 4.53
CA LEU A 119 6.85 7.78 4.81
C LEU A 119 6.86 6.67 3.75
N PRO A 120 6.47 5.43 4.13
CA PRO A 120 6.32 4.34 3.19
C PRO A 120 5.35 4.70 2.06
N ILE A 121 5.64 4.18 0.86
CA ILE A 121 4.72 4.28 -0.27
C ILE A 121 3.54 3.33 0.01
N VAL A 122 2.34 3.88 -0.01
CA VAL A 122 1.09 3.15 0.24
C VAL A 122 0.21 3.20 -1.00
N CYS A 123 -0.58 2.16 -1.23
CA CYS A 123 -1.59 2.19 -2.28
C CYS A 123 -2.71 3.16 -1.90
N TYR A 124 -3.26 3.84 -2.92
CA TYR A 124 -4.42 4.69 -2.72
C TYR A 124 -5.57 3.93 -2.06
N SER A 125 -6.17 4.50 -1.00
CA SER A 125 -7.21 3.87 -0.18
C SER A 125 -6.80 2.53 0.48
N ASN A 126 -5.50 2.29 0.67
CA ASN A 126 -4.99 1.12 1.39
C ASN A 126 -3.87 1.49 2.39
N CYS A 127 -3.74 0.71 3.46
CA CYS A 127 -2.66 0.88 4.43
C CYS A 127 -1.32 0.25 4.02
N THR A 128 -1.32 -0.61 3.00
CA THR A 128 -0.12 -1.27 2.49
C THR A 128 0.24 -0.77 1.10
N SER A 129 1.43 -1.11 0.61
CA SER A 129 1.83 -0.88 -0.78
C SER A 129 0.86 -1.54 -1.76
N CYS A 130 0.77 -1.03 -2.98
CA CYS A 130 0.01 -1.68 -4.04
C CYS A 130 0.56 -3.09 -4.31
N ILE A 131 -0.33 -4.01 -4.66
CA ILE A 131 0.07 -5.37 -5.06
C ILE A 131 0.51 -5.31 -6.51
N ASN A 132 1.71 -5.79 -6.81
CA ASN A 132 2.11 -5.93 -8.21
C ASN A 132 1.35 -7.14 -8.81
N ILE A 133 0.44 -6.88 -9.74
CA ILE A 133 -0.31 -7.93 -10.43
C ILE A 133 0.50 -8.36 -11.64
N VAL A 134 1.01 -9.58 -11.58
CA VAL A 134 1.70 -10.23 -12.69
C VAL A 134 0.84 -11.41 -13.11
N TYR A 135 0.31 -11.34 -14.33
CA TYR A 135 -0.44 -12.43 -14.92
C TYR A 135 0.51 -13.50 -15.46
N GLY A 136 0.14 -14.76 -15.27
CA GLY A 136 0.85 -15.91 -15.83
C GLY A 136 0.47 -17.18 -15.09
N CYS A 137 1.03 -18.31 -15.52
CA CYS A 137 0.77 -19.58 -14.87
C CYS A 137 1.39 -19.63 -13.46
N THR A 138 0.56 -19.86 -12.42
CA THR A 138 1.02 -19.93 -11.02
C THR A 138 1.34 -21.36 -10.55
N TYR A 139 1.21 -22.35 -11.43
CA TYR A 139 1.41 -23.76 -11.09
C TYR A 139 2.83 -24.21 -11.43
N GLU A 140 3.62 -24.56 -10.42
CA GLU A 140 5.01 -25.02 -10.58
C GLU A 140 5.17 -26.23 -11.52
N SER A 141 4.11 -27.02 -11.71
CA SER A 141 4.10 -28.19 -12.60
C SER A 141 3.84 -27.85 -14.08
N ALA A 142 3.55 -26.59 -14.42
CA ALA A 142 3.34 -26.16 -15.79
C ALA A 142 4.68 -25.85 -16.49
N THR A 143 4.77 -26.13 -17.78
CA THR A 143 5.95 -25.82 -18.61
C THR A 143 6.17 -24.32 -18.80
N ASN A 144 5.13 -23.53 -18.63
CA ASN A 144 5.15 -22.07 -18.67
C ASN A 144 4.90 -21.43 -17.29
N TYR A 145 5.23 -22.14 -16.20
CA TYR A 145 5.21 -21.57 -14.84
C TYR A 145 6.01 -20.25 -14.78
N ASN A 146 5.43 -19.24 -14.14
CA ASN A 146 6.06 -17.95 -13.90
C ASN A 146 6.10 -17.67 -12.39
N GLU A 147 7.30 -17.72 -11.80
CA GLU A 147 7.49 -17.45 -10.35
C GLU A 147 7.10 -16.04 -9.91
N PHE A 148 7.03 -15.09 -10.86
CA PHE A 148 6.58 -13.74 -10.59
C PHE A 148 5.07 -13.58 -10.70
N ALA A 149 4.35 -14.55 -11.28
CA ALA A 149 2.90 -14.47 -11.44
C ALA A 149 2.21 -14.46 -10.08
N THR A 150 1.40 -13.44 -9.83
CA THR A 150 0.57 -13.29 -8.62
C THR A 150 -0.89 -13.63 -8.90
N VAL A 151 -1.28 -13.74 -10.17
CA VAL A 151 -2.63 -14.11 -10.61
C VAL A 151 -2.55 -15.08 -11.78
N ASP A 152 -3.22 -16.23 -11.66
CA ASP A 152 -3.33 -17.21 -12.74
C ASP A 152 -4.18 -16.64 -13.89
N ASP A 153 -3.62 -16.64 -15.09
CA ASP A 153 -4.26 -16.12 -16.31
C ASP A 153 -4.86 -17.24 -17.19
N MET A 154 -4.96 -18.45 -16.65
CA MET A 154 -5.45 -19.65 -17.34
C MET A 154 -4.62 -20.03 -18.58
N THR A 155 -3.38 -19.55 -18.71
CA THR A 155 -2.50 -19.90 -19.83
C THR A 155 -1.62 -21.12 -19.57
N CYS A 156 -1.71 -21.76 -18.39
CA CYS A 156 -0.87 -22.90 -18.03
C CYS A 156 -0.83 -24.00 -19.09
N GLU A 157 0.37 -24.31 -19.56
CA GLU A 157 0.68 -25.41 -20.44
C GLU A 157 1.28 -26.53 -19.60
N PHE A 158 0.73 -27.73 -19.71
CA PHE A 158 1.29 -28.91 -19.08
C PHE A 158 1.83 -29.80 -20.21
N GLU A 159 3.09 -30.22 -20.08
CA GLU A 159 3.65 -31.21 -20.98
C GLU A 159 2.79 -32.47 -20.87
N ASN A 160 2.21 -32.91 -21.98
CA ASN A 160 1.51 -34.19 -22.04
C ASN A 160 2.56 -35.30 -21.95
N VAL A 161 3.05 -35.54 -20.74
CA VAL A 161 3.89 -36.69 -20.46
C VAL A 161 2.96 -37.89 -20.62
N ASN A 162 3.09 -38.56 -21.75
CA ASN A 162 2.58 -39.90 -22.00
C ASN A 162 3.27 -40.87 -21.02
N MET A 163 2.90 -40.82 -19.73
CA MET A 163 2.98 -41.91 -18.76
C MET A 163 2.39 -41.45 -17.42
N SER A 164 1.19 -41.95 -17.12
CA SER A 164 0.87 -42.58 -15.83
C SER A 164 1.06 -41.73 -14.55
N GLU A 165 -0.09 -41.41 -13.94
CA GLU A 165 -0.29 -41.08 -12.52
C GLU A 165 0.01 -39.64 -12.08
N CYS A 166 -0.87 -38.72 -12.44
CA CYS A 166 -1.24 -37.74 -11.41
C CYS A 166 -2.07 -38.50 -10.36
N SER A 167 -1.74 -38.41 -9.07
CA SER A 167 -2.37 -39.22 -8.01
C SER A 167 -3.89 -39.03 -7.87
N SER A 168 -4.46 -38.08 -8.61
CA SER A 168 -5.88 -37.75 -8.64
C SER A 168 -6.59 -38.21 -9.92
N ASP A 169 -5.87 -38.77 -10.91
CA ASP A 169 -6.46 -39.54 -12.01
C ASP A 169 -6.73 -40.96 -11.48
N LEU A 170 -7.96 -41.18 -11.04
CA LEU A 170 -8.35 -42.40 -10.34
C LEU A 170 -8.82 -43.49 -11.30
N ASN A 171 -9.22 -43.11 -12.52
CA ASN A 171 -9.70 -44.04 -13.54
C ASN A 171 -8.61 -44.35 -14.60
N ASN A 172 -7.44 -43.72 -14.50
CA ASN A 172 -6.28 -43.82 -15.39
C ASN A 172 -6.61 -43.50 -16.85
N ASP A 173 -7.51 -42.54 -17.11
CA ASP A 173 -7.83 -42.09 -18.47
C ASP A 173 -6.91 -40.98 -18.99
N GLY A 174 -5.95 -40.53 -18.16
CA GLY A 174 -4.93 -39.56 -18.50
C GLY A 174 -5.35 -38.11 -18.27
N VAL A 175 -6.53 -37.85 -17.67
CA VAL A 175 -6.96 -36.51 -17.26
C VAL A 175 -7.55 -36.53 -15.85
N VAL A 176 -7.29 -35.49 -15.03
CA VAL A 176 -8.07 -35.30 -13.79
C VAL A 176 -9.36 -34.59 -14.14
N SER A 177 -10.47 -35.33 -14.10
CA SER A 177 -11.78 -34.83 -14.53
C SER A 177 -12.88 -35.06 -13.48
N THR A 178 -14.09 -34.66 -13.82
CA THR A 178 -15.27 -34.99 -12.99
C THR A 178 -15.49 -36.50 -12.87
N ALA A 179 -15.01 -37.32 -13.81
CA ALA A 179 -15.09 -38.77 -13.71
C ALA A 179 -14.24 -39.31 -12.54
N ASP A 180 -13.06 -38.74 -12.32
CA ASP A 180 -12.17 -39.07 -11.21
C ASP A 180 -12.74 -38.61 -9.87
N LEU A 181 -13.28 -37.39 -9.83
CA LEU A 181 -13.97 -36.90 -8.64
C LEU A 181 -15.16 -37.79 -8.29
N LEU A 182 -15.94 -38.23 -9.27
CA LEU A 182 -17.06 -39.15 -9.04
C LEU A 182 -16.55 -40.51 -8.53
N LEU A 183 -15.42 -41.01 -9.05
CA LEU A 183 -14.81 -42.24 -8.58
C LEU A 183 -14.31 -42.13 -7.12
N PHE A 184 -13.70 -41.00 -6.75
CA PHE A 184 -13.35 -40.69 -5.36
C PHE A 184 -14.59 -40.68 -4.46
N LEU A 185 -15.64 -39.99 -4.88
CA LEU A 185 -16.87 -39.86 -4.08
C LEU A 185 -17.63 -41.18 -3.92
N VAL A 186 -17.48 -42.13 -4.86
CA VAL A 186 -18.04 -43.48 -4.73
C VAL A 186 -17.35 -44.29 -3.64
N THR A 187 -16.04 -44.12 -3.48
CA THR A 187 -15.23 -44.88 -2.51
C THR A 187 -14.95 -44.10 -1.22
N PHE A 188 -15.32 -42.82 -1.18
CA PHE A 188 -15.14 -41.97 -0.02
C PHE A 188 -15.84 -42.58 1.21
N SER A 189 -15.06 -42.77 2.29
CA SER A 189 -15.50 -43.44 3.52
C SER A 189 -15.75 -44.95 3.44
N GLN A 190 -15.23 -45.65 2.42
CA GLN A 190 -15.11 -47.10 2.49
C GLN A 190 -14.03 -47.51 3.51
N LEU A 191 -14.26 -48.61 4.22
CA LEU A 191 -13.29 -49.16 5.16
C LEU A 191 -12.22 -49.93 4.39
N CYS A 192 -10.95 -49.56 4.57
CA CYS A 192 -9.82 -50.32 4.03
C CYS A 192 -9.62 -51.60 4.88
N GLU A 193 -9.47 -52.76 4.24
CA GLU A 193 -8.98 -54.00 4.88
C GLU A 193 -7.45 -54.07 4.88
#